data_AF-A0A1E1LIC0-F1
#
_entry.id   AF-A0A1E1LIC0-F1
#
_cell.length_a   1.000
_cell.length_b   1.000
_cell.length_c   1.000
_cell.angle_alpha   90.00
_cell.angle_beta   90.00
_cell.angle_gamma   90.00
#
_symmetry.space_group_name_H-M   'P 1'
#
loop_
_entity.id
_entity.type
_entity.pdbx_description
1 polymer ?
#
loop_
_entity_poly.entity_id
_entity_poly.type
_entity_poly.pdbx_seq_one_letter_code
_entity_poly.pdbx_strand_id
1 'polypeptide(L)'
;MAKRMNPCKGASGRKRTLVKKAHELGELPGFEVALFIRRRGRVTAYRSVDDESWWPVKADIDYAYPAPTNLLPHHFEKDPHRAD
;
A
#
# COMPACT_ATOMS: atom_id res chain seq x y z
N MET A 1 11.45 -26.85 -23.73
CA MET A 1 12.08 -25.71 -23.04
C MET A 1 11.04 -25.04 -22.14
N ALA A 2 11.20 -25.08 -20.82
CA ALA A 2 10.27 -24.42 -19.92
C ALA A 2 10.39 -22.90 -20.06
N LYS A 3 9.30 -22.24 -20.47
CA LYS A 3 9.20 -20.78 -20.59
C LYS A 3 9.38 -20.17 -19.20
N ARG A 4 10.58 -19.67 -18.88
CA ARG A 4 10.84 -18.92 -17.65
C ARG A 4 9.91 -17.71 -17.60
N MET A 5 8.84 -17.80 -16.80
CA MET A 5 7.94 -16.68 -16.56
C MET A 5 8.66 -15.74 -15.59
N ASN A 6 9.06 -14.57 -16.07
CA ASN A 6 9.67 -13.55 -15.21
C ASN A 6 8.65 -13.18 -14.10
N PRO A 7 8.92 -13.48 -12.82
CA PRO A 7 7.97 -13.24 -11.72
C PRO A 7 7.66 -11.75 -11.51
N CYS A 8 8.48 -10.86 -12.10
CA CYS A 8 8.28 -9.41 -12.09
C CYS A 8 7.50 -8.87 -13.31
N LYS A 9 7.10 -9.71 -14.27
CA LYS A 9 6.22 -9.26 -15.37
C LYS A 9 4.91 -8.75 -14.76
N GLY A 10 4.57 -7.50 -15.06
CA GLY A 10 3.38 -6.82 -14.50
C GLY A 10 3.60 -6.07 -13.19
N ALA A 11 4.77 -6.19 -12.53
CA ALA A 11 5.03 -5.48 -11.27
C ALA A 11 5.00 -3.94 -11.44
N SER A 12 5.48 -3.42 -12.58
CA SER A 12 5.41 -1.99 -12.89
C SER A 12 3.96 -1.52 -13.09
N GLY A 13 3.13 -2.35 -13.72
CA GLY A 13 1.70 -2.07 -13.92
C GLY A 13 0.96 -2.02 -12.58
N ARG A 14 1.15 -3.04 -11.72
CA ARG A 14 0.56 -3.09 -10.38
C ARG A 14 1.01 -1.92 -9.51
N LYS A 15 2.30 -1.56 -9.54
CA LYS A 15 2.80 -0.36 -8.85
C LYS A 15 2.04 0.89 -9.28
N ARG A 16 1.91 1.11 -10.60
CA ARG A 16 1.18 2.26 -11.15
C ARG A 16 -0.28 2.26 -10.71
N THR A 17 -0.95 1.12 -10.79
CA THR A 17 -2.35 0.98 -10.35
C THR A 17 -2.50 1.27 -8.86
N LEU A 18 -1.59 0.77 -8.02
CA LEU A 18 -1.66 1.00 -6.57
C LEU A 18 -1.50 2.49 -6.22
N VAL A 19 -0.53 3.17 -6.84
CA VAL A 19 -0.37 4.62 -6.67
C VAL A 19 -1.61 5.38 -7.15
N LYS A 20 -2.19 5.00 -8.29
CA LYS A 20 -3.44 5.60 -8.78
C LYS A 20 -4.58 5.44 -7.78
N LYS A 21 -4.73 4.25 -7.19
CA LYS A 21 -5.77 3.99 -6.19
C LYS A 21 -5.56 4.76 -4.89
N ALA A 22 -4.31 4.90 -4.44
CA ALA A 22 -3.98 5.76 -3.31
C ALA A 22 -4.35 7.22 -3.58
N HIS A 23 -4.13 7.70 -4.81
CA HIS A 23 -4.54 9.05 -5.22
C HIS A 23 -6.06 9.23 -5.26
N GLU A 24 -6.78 8.34 -5.93
CA GLU A 24 -8.25 8.36 -5.99
C GLU A 24 -8.88 8.35 -4.58
N LEU A 25 -8.28 7.63 -3.62
CA LEU A 25 -8.75 7.63 -2.23
C LEU A 25 -8.47 8.96 -1.52
N GLY A 26 -7.30 9.54 -1.74
CA GLY A 26 -6.92 10.83 -1.15
C GLY A 26 -7.69 12.04 -1.69
N GLU A 27 -8.38 11.91 -2.83
CA GLU A 27 -9.30 12.94 -3.33
C GLU A 27 -10.64 12.96 -2.56
N LEU A 28 -10.94 11.91 -1.78
CA LEU A 28 -12.16 11.85 -0.98
C LEU A 28 -12.02 12.69 0.32
N PRO A 29 -13.04 13.48 0.71
CA PRO A 29 -12.98 14.29 1.92
C PRO A 29 -12.66 13.48 3.18
N GLY A 30 -11.72 13.97 3.98
CA GLY A 30 -11.32 13.35 5.25
C GLY A 30 -10.33 12.19 5.12
N PHE A 31 -9.89 11.85 3.90
CA PHE A 31 -8.84 10.86 3.68
C PHE A 31 -7.49 11.54 3.46
N GLU A 32 -6.51 11.14 4.24
CA GLU A 32 -5.10 11.45 4.02
C GLU A 32 -4.34 10.15 3.82
N VAL A 33 -3.63 10.01 2.71
CA VAL A 33 -3.07 8.73 2.25
C VAL A 33 -1.56 8.86 2.02
N ALA A 34 -0.80 8.02 2.72
CA ALA A 34 0.61 7.79 2.48
C ALA A 34 0.84 6.34 2.00
N LEU A 35 1.66 6.15 0.97
CA LEU A 35 1.98 4.83 0.44
C LEU A 35 3.50 4.67 0.28
N PHE A 36 4.04 3.61 0.88
CA PHE A 36 5.46 3.25 0.78
C PHE A 36 5.63 1.91 0.06
N ILE A 37 6.41 1.93 -1.02
CA ILE A 37 6.73 0.72 -1.79
C ILE A 37 8.23 0.49 -1.73
N ARG A 38 8.67 -0.55 -1.01
CA ARG A 38 10.08 -0.96 -0.95
C ARG A 38 10.33 -2.10 -1.93
N ARG A 39 11.31 -1.92 -2.82
CA ARG A 39 11.77 -2.97 -3.75
C ARG A 39 13.29 -2.95 -3.86
N ARG A 40 13.94 -4.06 -3.49
CA ARG A 40 15.41 -4.23 -3.55
C ARG A 40 16.16 -3.05 -2.91
N GLY A 41 15.77 -2.70 -1.68
CA GLY A 41 16.38 -1.60 -0.93
C GLY A 41 15.92 -0.18 -1.32
N ARG A 42 15.31 0.02 -2.50
CA ARG A 42 14.79 1.32 -2.93
C ARG A 42 13.36 1.53 -2.44
N VAL A 43 13.07 2.72 -1.94
CA VAL A 43 11.72 3.13 -1.51
C VAL A 43 11.15 4.11 -2.54
N THR A 44 9.89 3.90 -2.91
CA THR A 44 9.06 4.94 -3.56
C THR A 44 7.98 5.33 -2.58
N ALA A 45 7.81 6.62 -2.35
CA ALA A 45 6.75 7.16 -1.51
C ALA A 45 5.74 7.94 -2.37
N TYR A 46 4.49 7.94 -1.93
CA TYR A 46 3.41 8.78 -2.44
C TYR A 46 2.67 9.38 -1.24
N ARG A 47 2.22 10.64 -1.38
CA ARG A 47 1.40 11.38 -0.41
C ARG A 47 0.23 12.04 -1.13
N SER A 48 -0.95 12.04 -0.53
CA SER A 48 -2.11 12.76 -1.06
C SER A 48 -2.11 14.24 -0.70
N VAL A 49 -1.45 14.61 0.40
CA VAL A 49 -1.32 15.99 0.88
C VAL A 49 0.09 16.50 0.60
N ASP A 50 0.21 17.70 0.04
CA ASP A 50 1.51 18.33 -0.27
C ASP A 50 2.05 19.11 0.94
N ASP A 51 2.03 18.50 2.12
CA ASP A 51 2.66 19.02 3.34
C ASP A 51 3.83 18.11 3.71
N GLU A 52 5.04 18.66 3.79
CA GLU A 52 6.24 17.93 4.22
C GLU A 52 6.23 17.60 5.72
N SER A 53 5.42 18.27 6.52
CA SER A 53 5.30 18.00 7.97
C SER A 53 4.42 16.80 8.27
N TRP A 54 3.68 16.30 7.27
CA TRP A 54 2.68 15.25 7.42
C TRP A 54 3.24 13.81 7.29
N TRP A 55 4.55 13.62 7.11
CA TRP A 55 5.10 12.26 7.05
C TRP A 55 4.79 11.53 8.36
N PRO A 56 3.98 10.46 8.35
CA PRO A 56 3.70 9.75 9.58
C PRO A 56 5.00 9.09 10.01
N VAL A 57 5.60 9.60 11.09
CA VAL A 57 6.75 8.96 11.69
C VAL A 57 6.21 7.70 12.37
N LYS A 58 7.00 6.62 12.42
CA LYS A 58 6.54 5.36 13.03
C LYS A 58 5.94 5.58 14.43
N ALA A 59 6.54 6.49 15.20
CA ALA A 59 6.02 6.90 16.51
C ALA A 59 4.58 7.42 16.42
N ASP A 60 4.28 8.32 15.49
CA ASP A 60 2.93 8.90 15.34
C ASP A 60 1.90 7.83 14.98
N ILE A 61 2.29 6.83 14.18
CA ILE A 61 1.43 5.68 13.86
C ILE A 61 1.17 4.85 15.11
N ASP A 62 2.22 4.51 15.87
CA ASP A 62 2.12 3.68 17.07
C ASP A 62 1.27 4.34 18.17
N TYR A 63 1.25 5.68 18.23
CA TYR A 63 0.49 6.48 19.20
C TYR A 63 -0.88 6.97 18.67
N ALA A 64 -1.28 6.60 17.44
CA ALA A 64 -2.54 7.02 16.87
C ALA A 64 -3.74 6.50 17.68
N TYR A 65 -4.78 7.34 17.82
CA TYR A 65 -6.05 6.96 18.43
C TYR A 65 -7.21 7.09 17.41
N PRO A 66 -8.02 6.03 17.21
CA PRO A 66 -7.89 4.70 17.80
C PRO A 66 -6.63 3.97 17.32
N ALA A 67 -6.25 2.90 18.04
CA ALA A 67 -5.07 2.11 17.68
C ALA A 67 -5.15 1.68 16.20
N PRO A 68 -4.04 1.78 15.44
CA PRO A 68 -4.05 1.54 14.01
C PRO A 68 -4.38 0.08 13.69
N THR A 69 -5.26 -0.13 12.72
CA THR A 69 -5.57 -1.47 12.19
C THR A 69 -4.46 -1.93 11.24
N ASN A 70 -3.66 -2.89 11.68
CA ASN A 70 -2.57 -3.45 10.88
C ASN A 70 -3.10 -4.50 9.89
N LEU A 71 -3.19 -4.15 8.60
CA LEU A 71 -3.55 -5.08 7.53
C LEU A 71 -2.32 -5.90 7.08
N LEU A 72 -2.30 -7.19 7.44
CA LEU A 72 -1.24 -8.14 7.10
C LEU A 72 -1.63 -9.00 5.89
N PRO A 73 -0.67 -9.63 5.18
CA PRO A 73 -0.94 -10.42 3.99
C PRO A 73 -2.03 -11.50 4.18
N HIS A 74 -2.06 -12.16 5.33
CA HIS A 74 -3.05 -13.21 5.63
C HIS A 74 -4.50 -12.69 5.67
N HIS A 75 -4.73 -11.40 5.93
CA HIS A 75 -6.08 -10.81 5.85
C HIS A 75 -6.64 -10.78 4.42
N PHE A 76 -5.79 -10.97 3.41
CA PHE A 76 -6.18 -10.99 2.00
C PHE A 76 -6.10 -12.40 1.38
N GLU A 77 -5.66 -13.39 2.14
CA GLU A 77 -5.72 -14.78 1.73
C GLU A 77 -7.20 -15.20 1.77
N LYS A 78 -7.69 -15.87 0.72
CA LYS A 78 -9.07 -16.35 0.70
C LYS A 78 -9.21 -17.45 1.77
N ASP A 79 -10.22 -17.35 2.62
CA ASP A 79 -10.67 -18.47 3.42
C ASP A 79 -10.97 -19.67 2.49
N PRO A 80 -10.27 -20.80 2.61
CA PRO A 80 -10.58 -22.00 1.83
C PRO A 80 -11.95 -22.62 2.19
N HIS A 81 -12.64 -22.10 3.22
CA HIS A 81 -13.86 -22.64 3.79
C HIS A 81 -15.15 -21.83 3.54
N ARG A 82 -15.14 -20.85 2.64
CA ARG A 82 -16.37 -20.13 2.22
C ARG A 82 -16.64 -20.29 0.73
N ALA A 83 -16.71 -21.55 0.30
CA ALA A 83 -17.34 -21.94 -0.95
C ALA A 83 -18.48 -22.91 -0.60
N ASP A 84 -19.62 -22.34 -0.22
CA ASP A 84 -20.92 -23.02 -0.15
C ASP A 84 -21.93 -22.18 -0.95
#